data_AF-X6L7X4-F1
#
_entry.id   AF-X6L7X4-F1
#
_cell.length_a   1.000
_cell.length_b   1.000
_cell.length_c   1.000
_cell.angle_alpha   90.00
_cell.angle_beta   90.00
_cell.angle_gamma   90.00
#
_symmetry.space_group_name_H-M   'P 1'
#
loop_
_entity.id
_entity.type
_entity.pdbx_description
1 polymer ?
#
loop_
_entity_poly.entity_id
_entity_poly.type
_entity_poly.pdbx_seq_one_letter_code
_entity_poly.pdbx_strand_id
1 'polypeptide(L)'
;MLNSLSHSNIKKFHSELRKCQFHFDMKALHCIAFQGTRYCKPNAIKKIWDQTEKYSSDKKKRESNDQKKIDEVITTFLLFDEIGLAEQAKHNPLKILHQLLEDPKIPFVGISNWNLDAAKMNRMVMHFIPSLGHHDLINTATSIVSDKIFSNRDIKKMIKVYEEITDCKMGAFSPNGNKHFFGARDFYALVKYQATLIEPSQKRSLQGYLRNFGGLDQSKSKKKLNEILAKKLNLTKNDISQELQTLTPDIRTKKFNREKMYSITK
;
A
#
# COMPACT_ATOMS: atom_id res chain seq x y z
N MET A 1 12.60 2.69 -0.63
CA MET A 1 13.38 1.43 -0.65
C MET A 1 14.08 1.20 -1.98
N LEU A 2 13.38 1.15 -3.14
CA LEU A 2 14.04 0.96 -4.45
C LEU A 2 15.11 2.03 -4.78
N ASN A 3 14.89 3.28 -4.40
CA ASN A 3 15.91 4.32 -4.55
C ASN A 3 17.19 4.04 -3.75
N SER A 4 17.11 3.36 -2.60
CA SER A 4 18.27 3.00 -1.80
C SER A 4 19.06 1.84 -2.42
N LEU A 5 18.38 1.00 -3.19
CA LEU A 5 18.95 -0.13 -3.93
C LEU A 5 19.37 0.26 -5.35
N SER A 6 19.31 1.54 -5.72
CA SER A 6 19.78 1.99 -7.03
C SER A 6 21.30 1.90 -7.13
N HIS A 7 21.81 1.87 -8.36
CA HIS A 7 23.26 1.91 -8.61
C HIS A 7 23.95 3.09 -7.90
N SER A 8 23.34 4.28 -7.89
CA SER A 8 23.91 5.46 -7.25
C SER A 8 23.98 5.37 -5.72
N ASN A 9 23.13 4.55 -5.09
CA ASN A 9 22.97 4.51 -3.64
C ASN A 9 23.39 3.19 -3.00
N ILE A 10 23.72 2.16 -3.79
CA ILE A 10 24.00 0.81 -3.29
C ILE A 10 25.19 0.76 -2.31
N LYS A 11 26.26 1.53 -2.56
CA LYS A 11 27.41 1.64 -1.66
C LYS A 11 27.04 2.22 -0.30
N LYS A 12 26.17 3.25 -0.30
CA LYS A 12 25.63 3.82 0.93
C LYS A 12 24.79 2.79 1.68
N PHE A 13 23.93 2.07 0.96
CA PHE A 13 23.11 1.02 1.54
C PHE A 13 23.94 -0.11 2.16
N HIS A 14 25.00 -0.59 1.49
CA HIS A 14 25.94 -1.57 2.07
C HIS A 14 26.63 -1.05 3.33
N SER A 15 26.99 0.23 3.38
CA SER A 15 27.56 0.86 4.58
C SER A 15 26.58 0.81 5.76
N GLU A 16 25.30 1.14 5.52
CA GLU A 16 24.26 1.04 6.54
C GLU A 16 24.00 -0.41 6.99
N LEU A 17 24.02 -1.39 6.07
CA LEU A 17 23.92 -2.81 6.43
C LEU A 17 25.05 -3.26 7.35
N ARG A 18 26.29 -2.87 7.03
CA ARG A 18 27.47 -3.20 7.85
C ARG A 18 27.39 -2.61 9.26
N LYS A 19 26.87 -1.37 9.41
CA LYS A 19 26.62 -0.77 10.74
C LYS A 19 25.65 -1.61 11.57
N CYS A 20 24.68 -2.23 10.92
CA CYS A 20 23.72 -3.14 11.55
C CYS A 20 24.21 -4.59 11.63
N GLN A 21 25.51 -4.87 11.40
CA GLN A 21 26.12 -6.20 11.41
C GLN A 21 25.55 -7.18 10.37
N PHE A 22 24.88 -6.68 9.33
CA PHE A 22 24.44 -7.49 8.20
C PHE A 22 25.51 -7.53 7.11
N HIS A 23 25.94 -8.74 6.75
CA HIS A 23 27.04 -8.99 5.81
C HIS A 23 26.53 -9.61 4.50
N PHE A 24 25.50 -9.00 3.90
CA PHE A 24 24.98 -9.43 2.60
C PHE A 24 25.51 -8.54 1.48
N ASP A 25 26.09 -9.16 0.46
CA ASP A 25 26.47 -8.47 -0.76
C ASP A 25 25.28 -8.41 -1.73
N MET A 26 24.56 -7.29 -1.69
CA MET A 26 23.38 -7.07 -2.53
C MET A 26 23.74 -6.32 -3.80
N LYS A 27 23.34 -6.87 -4.94
CA LYS A 27 23.43 -6.20 -6.23
C LYS A 27 22.51 -4.98 -6.29
N ALA A 28 22.93 -3.94 -7.01
CA ALA A 28 22.05 -2.82 -7.33
C ALA A 28 20.85 -3.31 -8.15
N LEU A 29 19.66 -2.77 -7.89
CA LEU A 29 18.44 -3.15 -8.59
C LEU A 29 17.98 -2.05 -9.56
N HIS A 30 17.44 -2.48 -10.69
CA HIS A 30 16.71 -1.63 -11.62
C HIS A 30 15.33 -2.21 -11.89
N CYS A 31 14.29 -1.50 -11.44
CA CYS A 31 12.91 -1.93 -11.58
C CYS A 31 12.30 -1.36 -12.87
N ILE A 32 11.75 -2.23 -13.71
CA ILE A 32 10.82 -1.85 -14.78
C ILE A 32 9.43 -2.29 -14.32
N ALA A 33 8.51 -1.35 -14.15
CA ALA A 33 7.17 -1.63 -13.62
C ALA A 33 6.12 -1.73 -14.74
N PHE A 34 5.14 -2.61 -14.54
CA PHE A 34 3.99 -2.82 -15.41
C PHE A 34 2.72 -2.96 -14.58
N GLN A 35 1.68 -2.19 -14.90
CA GLN A 35 0.39 -2.23 -14.20
C GLN A 35 -0.58 -3.19 -14.91
N GLY A 36 -1.08 -4.17 -14.16
CA GLY A 36 -2.15 -5.06 -14.57
C GLY A 36 -3.50 -4.36 -14.65
N THR A 37 -4.27 -4.70 -15.67
CA THR A 37 -5.66 -4.24 -15.85
C THR A 37 -6.51 -5.37 -16.41
N ARG A 38 -7.84 -5.24 -16.30
CA ARG A 38 -8.80 -6.20 -16.89
C ARG A 38 -8.84 -6.21 -18.42
N TYR A 39 -8.17 -5.23 -19.05
CA TYR A 39 -8.04 -5.12 -20.50
C TYR A 39 -6.63 -5.48 -20.99
N CYS A 40 -5.80 -6.02 -20.10
CA CYS A 40 -4.43 -6.38 -20.42
C CYS A 40 -4.40 -7.39 -21.58
N LYS A 41 -3.50 -7.15 -22.54
CA LYS A 41 -3.31 -8.00 -23.72
C LYS A 41 -2.01 -8.79 -23.58
N PRO A 42 -1.95 -10.07 -24.03
CA PRO A 42 -0.72 -10.86 -24.00
C PRO A 42 0.49 -10.15 -24.63
N ASN A 43 0.29 -9.47 -25.76
CA ASN A 43 1.35 -8.74 -26.47
C ASN A 43 1.96 -7.60 -25.64
N ALA A 44 1.18 -6.96 -24.78
CA ALA A 44 1.70 -5.90 -23.91
C ALA A 44 2.66 -6.49 -22.86
N ILE A 45 2.31 -7.63 -22.28
CA ILE A 45 3.16 -8.36 -21.33
C ILE A 45 4.44 -8.83 -22.01
N LYS A 46 4.35 -9.40 -23.22
CA LYS A 46 5.53 -9.82 -23.98
C LYS A 46 6.44 -8.65 -24.31
N LYS A 47 5.87 -7.53 -24.78
CA LYS A 47 6.64 -6.32 -25.11
C LYS A 47 7.42 -5.79 -23.91
N ILE A 48 6.78 -5.70 -22.73
CA ILE A 48 7.47 -5.21 -21.54
C ILE A 48 8.52 -6.21 -21.04
N TRP A 49 8.25 -7.51 -21.14
CA TRP A 49 9.23 -8.56 -20.83
C TRP A 49 10.47 -8.45 -21.71
N ASP A 50 10.28 -8.40 -23.04
CA ASP A 50 11.36 -8.32 -24.01
C ASP A 50 12.16 -7.02 -23.83
N GLN A 51 11.49 -5.92 -23.49
CA GLN A 51 12.15 -4.67 -23.12
C GLN A 51 13.05 -4.88 -21.90
N THR A 52 12.53 -5.46 -20.82
CA THR A 52 13.29 -5.70 -19.58
C THR A 52 14.47 -6.65 -19.82
N GLU A 53 14.30 -7.68 -20.64
CA GLU A 53 15.36 -8.61 -21.03
C GLU A 53 16.47 -7.94 -21.84
N LYS A 54 16.12 -7.09 -22.81
CA LYS A 54 17.09 -6.28 -23.56
C LYS A 54 17.88 -5.37 -22.64
N TYR A 55 17.21 -4.65 -21.73
CA TYR A 55 17.88 -3.80 -20.75
C TYR A 55 18.83 -4.58 -19.83
N SER A 56 18.47 -5.81 -19.44
CA SER A 56 19.34 -6.69 -18.66
C SER A 56 20.58 -7.12 -19.46
N SER A 57 20.37 -7.53 -20.71
CA SER A 57 21.42 -8.05 -21.59
C SER A 57 22.42 -6.97 -22.04
N ASP A 58 21.92 -5.78 -22.39
CA ASP A 58 22.76 -4.65 -22.82
C ASP A 58 23.68 -4.17 -21.71
N LYS A 59 23.22 -4.23 -20.45
CA LYS A 59 24.08 -3.92 -19.29
C LYS A 59 25.16 -4.97 -19.08
N LYS A 60 24.80 -6.26 -19.13
CA LYS A 60 25.78 -7.37 -19.03
C LYS A 60 26.89 -7.26 -20.09
N LYS A 61 26.55 -6.89 -21.33
CA LYS A 61 27.53 -6.69 -22.42
C LYS A 61 28.45 -5.48 -22.22
N ARG A 62 27.92 -4.39 -21.65
CA ARG A 62 28.74 -3.20 -21.34
C ARG A 62 29.70 -3.49 -20.18
N GLU A 63 29.24 -4.23 -19.19
CA GLU A 63 30.03 -4.64 -18.02
C GLU A 63 31.16 -5.62 -18.41
N SER A 64 30.94 -6.52 -19.39
CA SER A 64 31.97 -7.48 -19.83
C SER A 64 33.13 -6.85 -20.62
N ASN A 65 32.92 -5.69 -21.24
CA ASN A 65 33.96 -5.02 -22.04
C ASN A 65 34.83 -4.06 -21.21
N ASP A 66 34.34 -3.65 -20.03
CA ASP A 66 35.06 -2.78 -19.09
C ASP A 66 35.57 -3.61 -17.89
N GLN A 67 36.76 -4.21 -18.01
CA GLN A 67 37.40 -5.05 -16.98
C GLN A 67 37.54 -4.36 -15.60
N LYS A 68 37.35 -3.03 -15.53
CA LYS A 68 37.46 -2.20 -14.32
C LYS A 68 36.13 -2.01 -13.56
N LYS A 69 35.00 -2.58 -14.02
CA LYS A 69 33.64 -2.35 -13.48
C LYS A 69 32.84 -3.61 -13.13
N ILE A 70 33.52 -4.75 -13.00
CA ILE A 70 32.90 -6.06 -12.71
C ILE A 70 32.15 -6.06 -11.36
N ASP A 71 32.49 -5.15 -10.44
CA ASP A 71 31.92 -5.10 -9.08
C ASP A 71 30.53 -4.45 -8.98
N GLU A 72 29.96 -3.89 -10.06
CA GLU A 72 28.68 -3.15 -10.00
C GLU A 72 27.58 -3.74 -10.90
N VAL A 73 27.44 -5.07 -10.93
CA VAL A 73 26.39 -5.76 -11.71
C VAL A 73 24.99 -5.30 -11.27
N ILE A 74 24.28 -4.57 -12.14
CA ILE A 74 22.91 -4.14 -11.88
C ILE A 74 21.94 -5.27 -12.26
N THR A 75 21.13 -5.70 -11.31
CA THR A 75 20.03 -6.65 -11.56
C THR A 75 18.79 -5.88 -12.00
N THR A 76 18.50 -5.93 -13.30
CA THR A 76 17.24 -5.42 -13.87
C THR A 76 16.13 -6.46 -13.70
N PHE A 77 14.97 -6.09 -13.17
CA PHE A 77 13.82 -6.98 -12.96
C PHE A 77 12.50 -6.34 -13.40
N LEU A 78 11.50 -7.19 -13.68
CA LEU A 78 10.14 -6.77 -14.02
C LEU A 78 9.24 -6.85 -12.79
N LEU A 79 8.63 -5.72 -12.41
CA LEU A 79 7.59 -5.63 -11.40
C LEU A 79 6.21 -5.55 -12.07
N PHE A 80 5.39 -6.57 -11.90
CA PHE A 80 4.03 -6.61 -12.39
C PHE A 80 3.05 -6.32 -11.24
N ASP A 81 2.60 -5.08 -11.15
CA ASP A 81 1.63 -4.66 -10.15
C ASP A 81 0.20 -5.02 -10.57
N GLU A 82 -0.67 -5.32 -9.61
CA GLU A 82 -2.05 -5.78 -9.81
C GLU A 82 -2.22 -6.92 -10.83
N ILE A 83 -1.30 -7.91 -10.83
CA ILE A 83 -1.29 -9.02 -11.80
C ILE A 83 -2.60 -9.83 -11.81
N GLY A 84 -3.26 -9.99 -10.67
CA GLY A 84 -4.56 -10.67 -10.59
C GLY A 84 -5.70 -10.00 -11.36
N LEU A 85 -5.61 -8.70 -11.69
CA LEU A 85 -6.57 -8.08 -12.62
C LEU A 85 -6.39 -8.59 -14.05
N ALA A 86 -5.15 -8.89 -14.44
CA ALA A 86 -4.85 -9.45 -15.75
C ALA A 86 -5.30 -10.92 -15.84
N GLU A 87 -5.29 -11.66 -14.74
CA GLU A 87 -5.86 -13.03 -14.68
C GLU A 87 -7.36 -13.03 -15.00
N GLN A 88 -8.10 -12.01 -14.54
CA GLN A 88 -9.53 -11.85 -14.80
C GLN A 88 -9.85 -11.33 -16.22
N ALA A 89 -8.84 -11.05 -17.06
CA ALA A 89 -9.05 -10.45 -18.36
C ALA A 89 -9.55 -11.48 -19.40
N LYS A 90 -10.44 -11.03 -20.30
CA LYS A 90 -11.11 -11.89 -21.31
C LYS A 90 -10.15 -12.69 -22.20
N HIS A 91 -8.96 -12.15 -22.46
CA HIS A 91 -8.00 -12.73 -23.39
C HIS A 91 -6.93 -13.62 -22.72
N ASN A 92 -7.10 -13.97 -21.44
CA ASN A 92 -6.15 -14.74 -20.64
C ASN A 92 -4.67 -14.31 -20.89
N PRO A 93 -4.34 -13.02 -20.64
CA PRO A 93 -3.05 -12.46 -20.95
C PRO A 93 -1.91 -13.15 -20.20
N LEU A 94 -2.18 -13.77 -19.05
CA LEU A 94 -1.17 -14.48 -18.27
C LEU A 94 -0.79 -15.85 -18.85
N LYS A 95 -1.45 -16.33 -19.91
CA LYS A 95 -1.00 -17.52 -20.64
C LYS A 95 0.42 -17.35 -21.20
N ILE A 96 0.78 -16.15 -21.68
CA ILE A 96 2.14 -15.90 -22.16
C ILE A 96 3.14 -15.88 -21.00
N LEU A 97 2.72 -15.40 -19.83
CA LEU A 97 3.56 -15.35 -18.65
C LEU A 97 3.93 -16.75 -18.17
N HIS A 98 3.03 -17.73 -18.29
CA HIS A 98 3.34 -19.14 -18.04
C HIS A 98 4.58 -19.60 -18.82
N GLN A 99 4.62 -19.34 -20.13
CA GLN A 99 5.77 -19.69 -20.98
C GLN A 99 7.04 -18.93 -20.57
N LEU A 100 6.91 -17.64 -20.25
CA LEU A 100 8.05 -16.79 -19.86
C LEU A 100 8.65 -17.17 -18.49
N LEU A 101 7.84 -17.71 -17.58
CA LEU A 101 8.27 -18.13 -16.24
C LEU A 101 8.88 -19.53 -16.21
N GLU A 102 8.80 -20.32 -17.29
CA GLU A 102 9.40 -21.65 -17.35
C GLU A 102 10.93 -21.61 -17.44
N ASP A 103 11.46 -20.65 -18.19
CA ASP A 103 12.89 -20.35 -18.29
C ASP A 103 13.11 -18.84 -18.18
N PRO A 104 12.99 -18.27 -16.97
CA PRO A 104 12.95 -16.83 -16.77
C PRO A 104 14.34 -16.22 -17.03
N LYS A 105 14.45 -15.46 -18.12
CA LYS A 105 15.67 -14.71 -18.49
C LYS A 105 15.91 -13.45 -17.65
N ILE A 106 14.88 -13.01 -16.93
CA ILE A 106 14.90 -11.86 -16.04
C ILE A 106 14.22 -12.23 -14.71
N PRO A 107 14.64 -11.64 -13.58
CA PRO A 107 13.87 -11.73 -12.35
C PRO A 107 12.51 -11.05 -12.51
N PHE A 108 11.49 -11.63 -11.90
CA PHE A 108 10.10 -11.21 -12.01
C PHE A 108 9.45 -11.16 -10.63
N VAL A 109 8.71 -10.09 -10.36
CA VAL A 109 7.93 -9.91 -9.13
C VAL A 109 6.51 -9.56 -9.52
N GLY A 110 5.54 -10.38 -9.10
CA GLY A 110 4.11 -10.08 -9.26
C GLY A 110 3.49 -9.67 -7.94
N ILE A 111 2.72 -8.57 -7.92
CA ILE A 111 1.94 -8.12 -6.76
C ILE A 111 0.46 -8.27 -7.10
N SER A 112 -0.31 -8.92 -6.22
CA SER A 112 -1.76 -9.01 -6.40
C SER A 112 -2.53 -9.05 -5.10
N ASN A 113 -3.75 -8.50 -5.15
CA ASN A 113 -4.78 -8.68 -4.14
C ASN A 113 -5.63 -9.95 -4.38
N TRP A 114 -5.46 -10.63 -5.51
CA TRP A 114 -6.20 -11.85 -5.85
C TRP A 114 -5.23 -13.02 -6.06
N ASN A 115 -5.67 -14.21 -5.71
CA ASN A 115 -4.94 -15.43 -6.07
C ASN A 115 -4.93 -15.60 -7.59
N LEU A 116 -3.80 -16.07 -8.10
CA LEU A 116 -3.67 -16.50 -9.49
C LEU A 116 -4.04 -17.97 -9.62
N ASP A 117 -4.18 -18.49 -10.83
CA ASP A 117 -4.30 -19.94 -11.00
C ASP A 117 -3.08 -20.71 -10.47
N ALA A 118 -3.30 -21.97 -10.12
CA ALA A 118 -2.25 -22.84 -9.57
C ALA A 118 -1.08 -23.05 -10.53
N ALA A 119 -1.30 -23.03 -11.85
CA ALA A 119 -0.24 -23.25 -12.84
C ALA A 119 0.79 -22.11 -12.84
N LYS A 120 0.36 -20.86 -12.57
CA LYS A 120 1.28 -19.72 -12.39
C LYS A 120 1.90 -19.73 -11.01
N MET A 121 1.10 -19.95 -9.96
CA MET A 121 1.61 -19.96 -8.58
C MET A 121 2.69 -21.01 -8.35
N ASN A 122 2.60 -22.19 -8.98
CA ASN A 122 3.60 -23.26 -8.87
C ASN A 122 4.97 -22.91 -9.48
N ARG A 123 5.07 -21.83 -10.28
CA ARG A 123 6.32 -21.35 -10.90
C ARG A 123 6.95 -20.19 -10.13
N MET A 124 6.34 -19.79 -9.02
CA MET A 124 6.70 -18.60 -8.27
C MET A 124 6.85 -18.92 -6.78
N VAL A 125 7.72 -18.19 -6.09
CA VAL A 125 7.70 -18.19 -4.63
C VAL A 125 6.60 -17.23 -4.18
N MET A 126 5.57 -17.79 -3.55
CA MET A 126 4.44 -17.01 -3.07
C MET A 126 4.70 -16.49 -1.66
N HIS A 127 4.60 -15.17 -1.49
CA HIS A 127 4.62 -14.53 -0.18
C HIS A 127 3.26 -13.92 0.11
N PHE A 128 2.56 -14.44 1.12
CA PHE A 128 1.25 -13.95 1.52
C PHE A 128 1.40 -12.89 2.62
N ILE A 129 0.84 -11.71 2.39
CA ILE A 129 0.79 -10.62 3.38
C ILE A 129 -0.61 -10.62 3.99
N PRO A 130 -0.79 -11.08 5.25
CA PRO A 130 -2.09 -11.09 5.90
C PRO A 130 -2.58 -9.67 6.17
N SER A 131 -3.89 -9.56 6.45
CA SER A 131 -4.45 -8.31 6.97
C SER A 131 -3.87 -8.00 8.34
N LEU A 132 -3.73 -6.70 8.66
CA LEU A 132 -3.20 -6.25 9.95
C LEU A 132 -4.07 -6.77 11.09
N GLY A 133 -3.46 -7.52 12.00
CA GLY A 133 -4.10 -7.89 13.26
C GLY A 133 -4.06 -6.76 14.28
N HIS A 134 -4.78 -6.93 15.39
CA HIS A 134 -4.82 -5.95 16.49
C HIS A 134 -3.41 -5.55 16.98
N HIS A 135 -2.52 -6.54 17.12
CA HIS A 135 -1.15 -6.30 17.57
C HIS A 135 -0.34 -5.50 16.53
N ASP A 136 -0.49 -5.80 15.24
CA ASP A 136 0.18 -5.09 14.16
C ASP A 136 -0.28 -3.63 14.08
N LEU A 137 -1.58 -3.39 14.32
CA LEU A 137 -2.15 -2.04 14.41
C LEU A 137 -1.53 -1.25 15.59
N ILE A 138 -1.34 -1.89 16.75
CA ILE A 138 -0.67 -1.27 17.92
C ILE A 138 0.77 -0.91 17.57
N ASN A 139 1.53 -1.87 17.03
CA ASN A 139 2.94 -1.66 16.71
C ASN A 139 3.08 -0.54 15.67
N THR A 140 2.27 -0.59 14.61
CA THR A 140 2.29 0.43 13.56
C THR A 140 1.94 1.82 14.09
N ALA A 141 0.88 1.94 14.90
CA ALA A 141 0.48 3.23 15.45
C ALA A 141 1.53 3.79 16.41
N THR A 142 2.08 2.95 17.29
CA THR A 142 3.15 3.33 18.23
C THR A 142 4.40 3.80 17.50
N SER A 143 4.79 3.12 16.42
CA SER A 143 5.97 3.49 15.63
C SER A 143 5.78 4.80 14.86
N ILE A 144 4.56 5.12 14.39
CA ILE A 144 4.30 6.34 13.61
C ILE A 144 4.10 7.54 14.53
N VAL A 145 3.39 7.37 15.64
CA VAL A 145 3.03 8.45 16.58
C VAL A 145 4.00 8.46 17.77
N SER A 146 5.29 8.20 17.55
CA SER A 146 6.30 7.99 18.60
C SER A 146 6.50 9.17 19.59
N ASP A 147 5.69 10.21 19.50
CA ASP A 147 5.71 11.41 20.33
C ASP A 147 5.10 11.19 21.71
N LYS A 148 5.60 11.95 22.70
CA LYS A 148 5.13 11.94 24.10
C LYS A 148 3.65 12.33 24.27
N ILE A 149 3.03 12.85 23.22
CA ILE A 149 1.65 13.30 23.23
C ILE A 149 0.75 12.08 23.41
N PHE A 150 0.82 11.04 22.57
CA PHE A 150 -0.17 9.96 22.61
C PHE A 150 0.19 8.86 23.61
N SER A 151 -0.73 8.56 24.52
CA SER A 151 -0.59 7.43 25.43
C SER A 151 -0.99 6.11 24.75
N ASN A 152 -0.54 4.98 25.30
CA ASN A 152 -1.00 3.65 24.88
C ASN A 152 -2.54 3.52 24.93
N ARG A 153 -3.21 4.25 25.84
CA ARG A 153 -4.66 4.29 25.91
C ARG A 153 -5.27 5.02 24.71
N ASP A 154 -4.67 6.11 24.27
CA ASP A 154 -5.12 6.89 23.11
C ASP A 154 -4.98 6.06 21.82
N ILE A 155 -3.85 5.37 21.65
CA ILE A 155 -3.61 4.45 20.53
C ILE A 155 -4.66 3.34 20.50
N LYS A 156 -4.92 2.68 21.64
CA LYS A 156 -5.95 1.63 21.74
C LYS A 156 -7.35 2.15 21.41
N LYS A 157 -7.68 3.39 21.78
CA LYS A 157 -8.97 4.00 21.41
C LYS A 157 -9.09 4.20 19.90
N MET A 158 -8.05 4.71 19.26
CA MET A 158 -7.98 4.90 17.81
C MET A 158 -8.16 3.58 17.05
N ILE A 159 -7.46 2.52 17.48
CA ILE A 159 -7.56 1.18 16.89
C ILE A 159 -8.98 0.63 17.05
N LYS A 160 -9.58 0.76 18.24
CA LYS A 160 -10.96 0.31 18.46
C LYS A 160 -11.98 1.04 17.59
N VAL A 161 -11.75 2.30 17.23
CA VAL A 161 -12.60 3.02 16.27
C VAL A 161 -12.46 2.39 14.89
N TYR A 162 -11.22 2.17 14.44
CA TYR A 162 -10.94 1.54 13.15
C TYR A 162 -11.56 0.14 13.04
N GLU A 163 -11.36 -0.72 14.04
CA GLU A 163 -11.93 -2.08 14.10
C GLU A 163 -13.46 -2.07 14.10
N GLU A 164 -14.12 -1.20 14.88
CA GLU A 164 -15.59 -1.11 14.84
C GLU A 164 -16.14 -0.62 13.48
N ILE A 165 -15.33 0.12 12.72
CA ILE A 165 -15.69 0.56 11.36
C ILE A 165 -15.52 -0.60 10.37
N THR A 166 -14.37 -1.29 10.38
CA THR A 166 -14.08 -2.39 9.43
C THR A 166 -14.93 -3.63 9.69
N ASP A 167 -15.28 -3.90 10.95
CA ASP A 167 -16.03 -5.10 11.34
C ASP A 167 -17.55 -4.84 11.40
N CYS A 168 -18.00 -3.68 10.90
CA CYS A 168 -19.39 -3.27 11.00
C CYS A 168 -20.33 -4.16 10.16
N LYS A 169 -20.91 -5.18 10.80
CA LYS A 169 -21.84 -6.13 10.17
C LYS A 169 -23.12 -5.50 9.61
N MET A 170 -23.52 -4.33 10.12
CA MET A 170 -24.75 -3.65 9.71
C MET A 170 -24.66 -2.97 8.33
N GLY A 171 -23.52 -3.11 7.64
CA GLY A 171 -23.29 -2.55 6.30
C GLY A 171 -23.22 -1.02 6.28
N ALA A 172 -23.16 -0.36 7.44
CA ALA A 172 -23.12 1.09 7.54
C ALA A 172 -21.86 1.67 6.87
N PHE A 173 -20.79 0.89 6.74
CA PHE A 173 -19.55 1.29 6.07
C PHE A 173 -19.29 0.46 4.81
N SER A 174 -20.35 -0.05 4.18
CA SER A 174 -20.26 -0.92 3.01
C SER A 174 -21.07 -0.36 1.83
N PRO A 175 -20.71 0.82 1.29
CA PRO A 175 -21.41 1.42 0.17
C PRO A 175 -21.43 0.44 -1.02
N ASN A 176 -22.59 0.31 -1.65
CA ASN A 176 -22.82 -0.62 -2.76
C ASN A 176 -22.44 -2.08 -2.45
N GLY A 177 -22.55 -2.48 -1.17
CA GLY A 177 -22.22 -3.83 -0.72
C GLY A 177 -20.71 -4.12 -0.57
N ASN A 178 -19.84 -3.14 -0.81
CA ASN A 178 -18.40 -3.32 -0.66
C ASN A 178 -17.99 -3.35 0.82
N LYS A 179 -17.85 -4.54 1.39
CA LYS A 179 -17.47 -4.75 2.80
C LYS A 179 -16.06 -4.24 3.14
N HIS A 180 -15.17 -4.12 2.15
CA HIS A 180 -13.78 -3.68 2.33
C HIS A 180 -13.57 -2.24 1.84
N PHE A 181 -14.57 -1.37 2.04
CA PHE A 181 -14.48 0.03 1.63
C PHE A 181 -13.39 0.79 2.38
N PHE A 182 -13.27 0.55 3.70
CA PHE A 182 -12.16 1.05 4.51
C PHE A 182 -11.14 -0.06 4.75
N GLY A 183 -9.86 0.28 4.69
CA GLY A 183 -8.75 -0.66 4.84
C GLY A 183 -7.55 -0.07 5.57
N ALA A 184 -6.43 -0.79 5.55
CA ALA A 184 -5.21 -0.41 6.26
C ALA A 184 -4.69 0.98 5.87
N ARG A 185 -4.90 1.41 4.62
CA ARG A 185 -4.49 2.74 4.15
C ARG A 185 -5.22 3.87 4.89
N ASP A 186 -6.50 3.69 5.20
CA ASP A 186 -7.29 4.68 5.95
C ASP A 186 -6.82 4.76 7.41
N PHE A 187 -6.48 3.61 8.00
CA PHE A 187 -5.84 3.55 9.31
C PHE A 187 -4.49 4.28 9.30
N TYR A 188 -3.60 3.99 8.35
CA TYR A 188 -2.31 4.69 8.26
C TYR A 188 -2.46 6.19 8.06
N ALA A 189 -3.44 6.62 7.26
CA ALA A 189 -3.71 8.04 7.04
C ALA A 189 -4.23 8.73 8.31
N LEU A 190 -5.07 8.05 9.11
CA LEU A 190 -5.48 8.52 10.43
C LEU A 190 -4.29 8.66 11.37
N VAL A 191 -3.50 7.60 11.52
CA VAL A 191 -2.34 7.57 12.42
C VAL A 191 -1.33 8.65 12.03
N LYS A 192 -1.04 8.80 10.74
CA LYS A 192 -0.16 9.87 10.23
C LYS A 192 -0.70 11.26 10.53
N TYR A 193 -2.01 11.47 10.39
CA TYR A 193 -2.62 12.75 10.77
C TYR A 193 -2.45 13.02 12.27
N GLN A 194 -2.69 12.02 13.12
CA GLN A 194 -2.49 12.15 14.58
C GLN A 194 -1.03 12.48 14.92
N ALA A 195 -0.06 11.91 14.20
CA ALA A 195 1.36 12.23 14.35
C ALA A 195 1.74 13.68 13.94
N THR A 196 0.85 14.43 13.29
CA THR A 196 1.09 15.86 13.00
C THR A 196 0.61 16.80 14.12
N LEU A 197 -0.08 16.26 15.13
CA LEU A 197 -0.56 17.06 16.25
C LEU A 197 0.57 17.35 17.23
N ILE A 198 0.66 18.60 17.67
CA ILE A 198 1.77 19.12 18.49
C ILE A 198 1.31 19.35 19.93
N GLU A 199 0.03 19.68 20.13
CA GLU A 199 -0.52 20.03 21.44
C GLU A 199 -1.46 18.93 21.98
N PRO A 200 -1.37 18.56 23.27
CA PRO A 200 -2.28 17.57 23.87
C PRO A 200 -3.78 17.91 23.75
N SER A 201 -4.12 19.20 23.66
CA SER A 201 -5.49 19.67 23.44
C SER A 201 -6.05 19.22 22.08
N GLN A 202 -5.19 19.11 21.06
CA GLN A 202 -5.59 18.74 19.70
C GLN A 202 -6.00 17.27 19.58
N LYS A 203 -5.60 16.40 20.51
CA LYS A 203 -5.99 14.97 20.54
C LYS A 203 -7.50 14.76 20.57
N ARG A 204 -8.24 15.72 21.14
CA ARG A 204 -9.70 15.66 21.20
C ARG A 204 -10.33 15.88 19.83
N SER A 205 -9.57 16.33 18.85
CA SER A 205 -10.10 16.61 17.54
C SER A 205 -10.49 15.34 16.78
N LEU A 206 -11.68 15.39 16.18
CA LEU A 206 -12.23 14.36 15.30
C LEU A 206 -11.85 14.60 13.85
N GLN A 207 -11.18 15.70 13.50
CA GLN A 207 -10.83 16.04 12.12
C GLN A 207 -10.10 14.89 11.42
N GLY A 208 -9.15 14.23 12.09
CA GLY A 208 -8.45 13.06 11.54
C GLY A 208 -9.38 11.88 11.25
N TYR A 209 -10.32 11.59 12.16
CA TYR A 209 -11.30 10.52 11.99
C TYR A 209 -12.30 10.84 10.87
N LEU A 210 -12.82 12.06 10.85
CA LEU A 210 -13.82 12.49 9.87
C LEU A 210 -13.22 12.63 8.47
N ARG A 211 -11.96 13.04 8.36
CA ARG A 211 -11.23 13.08 7.08
C ARG A 211 -11.05 11.69 6.48
N ASN A 212 -10.84 10.66 7.30
CA ASN A 212 -10.56 9.30 6.82
C ASN A 212 -11.80 8.41 6.73
N PHE A 213 -12.82 8.61 7.59
CA PHE A 213 -14.02 7.75 7.64
C PHE A 213 -15.34 8.48 7.38
N GLY A 214 -15.33 9.81 7.29
CA GLY A 214 -16.55 10.63 7.16
C GLY A 214 -17.05 10.84 5.73
N GLY A 215 -16.37 10.32 4.71
CA GLY A 215 -16.67 10.56 3.30
C GLY A 215 -17.88 9.80 2.74
N LEU A 216 -18.63 9.06 3.56
CA LEU A 216 -19.84 8.36 3.13
C LEU A 216 -21.07 9.26 3.31
N ASP A 217 -21.75 9.55 2.20
CA ASP A 217 -22.89 10.49 2.14
C ASP A 217 -24.21 9.89 2.67
N GLN A 218 -24.19 8.64 3.17
CA GLN A 218 -25.38 7.98 3.71
C GLN A 218 -25.61 8.37 5.18
N SER A 219 -26.85 8.77 5.50
CA SER A 219 -27.29 9.11 6.85
C SER A 219 -26.97 8.02 7.87
N LYS A 220 -27.06 6.75 7.46
CA LYS A 220 -26.73 5.57 8.26
C LYS A 220 -25.24 5.51 8.63
N SER A 221 -24.33 5.73 7.68
CA SER A 221 -22.88 5.74 7.90
C SER A 221 -22.46 6.84 8.87
N LYS A 222 -22.98 8.05 8.65
CA LYS A 222 -22.69 9.21 9.50
C LYS A 222 -23.20 9.02 10.92
N LYS A 223 -24.45 8.57 11.08
CA LYS A 223 -25.01 8.26 12.41
C LYS A 223 -24.16 7.20 13.11
N LYS A 224 -23.78 6.14 12.39
CA LYS A 224 -23.00 5.05 12.99
C LYS A 224 -21.58 5.48 13.37
N LEU A 225 -20.93 6.28 12.53
CA LEU A 225 -19.61 6.84 12.83
C LEU A 225 -19.66 7.69 14.10
N ASN A 226 -20.66 8.56 14.23
CA ASN A 226 -20.84 9.38 15.44
C ASN A 226 -21.05 8.52 16.70
N GLU A 227 -21.83 7.44 16.61
CA GLU A 227 -21.99 6.50 17.73
C GLU A 227 -20.66 5.84 18.13
N ILE A 228 -19.87 5.41 17.17
CA ILE A 228 -18.56 4.77 17.40
C ILE A 228 -17.60 5.78 18.05
N LEU A 229 -17.49 6.99 17.49
CA LEU A 229 -16.62 8.04 18.01
C LEU A 229 -17.00 8.43 19.44
N ALA A 230 -18.29 8.65 19.72
CA ALA A 230 -18.79 8.96 21.07
C ALA A 230 -18.37 7.87 22.07
N LYS A 231 -18.64 6.61 21.72
CA LYS A 231 -18.41 5.45 22.56
C LYS A 231 -16.93 5.18 22.82
N LYS A 232 -16.08 5.25 21.80
CA LYS A 232 -14.66 4.85 21.92
C LYS A 232 -13.76 5.96 22.39
N LEU A 233 -14.05 7.20 22.02
CA LEU A 233 -13.25 8.35 22.40
C LEU A 233 -13.67 8.94 23.74
N ASN A 234 -14.84 8.54 24.27
CA ASN A 234 -15.51 9.10 25.46
C ASN A 234 -15.93 10.56 25.24
N LEU A 235 -16.63 10.81 24.13
CA LEU A 235 -17.09 12.15 23.75
C LEU A 235 -18.60 12.26 23.92
N THR A 236 -19.08 13.44 24.28
CA THR A 236 -20.52 13.75 24.33
C THR A 236 -21.06 14.02 22.93
N LYS A 237 -22.38 13.97 22.76
CA LYS A 237 -23.03 14.36 21.49
C LYS A 237 -22.77 15.83 21.13
N ASN A 238 -22.60 16.69 22.14
CA ASN A 238 -22.30 18.12 21.93
C ASN A 238 -20.90 18.31 21.38
N ASP A 239 -19.90 17.60 21.91
CA ASP A 239 -18.51 17.64 21.43
C ASP A 239 -18.44 17.29 19.93
N ILE A 240 -19.14 16.22 19.54
CA ILE A 240 -19.19 15.77 18.13
C ILE A 240 -19.91 16.80 17.25
N SER A 241 -20.99 17.40 17.75
CA SER A 241 -21.77 18.37 16.98
C SER A 241 -21.00 19.67 16.72
N GLN A 242 -20.26 20.16 17.73
CA GLN A 242 -19.40 21.33 17.61
C GLN A 242 -18.26 21.09 16.60
N GLU A 243 -17.57 19.96 16.69
CA GLU A 243 -16.53 19.53 15.73
C GLU A 243 -17.08 19.41 14.29
N LEU A 244 -18.30 18.89 14.13
CA LEU A 244 -18.91 18.79 12.81
C LEU A 244 -19.28 20.15 12.21
N GLN A 245 -19.55 21.16 13.04
CA GLN A 245 -19.86 22.53 12.60
C GLN A 245 -18.59 23.32 12.21
N THR A 246 -17.46 23.06 12.87
CA THR A 246 -16.17 23.71 12.57
C THR A 246 -15.48 23.18 11.31
N LEU A 247 -15.86 21.98 10.85
CA LEU A 247 -15.33 21.39 9.63
C LEU A 247 -16.00 21.98 8.37
N THR A 248 -15.21 22.67 7.54
CA THR A 248 -15.67 23.19 6.24
C THR A 248 -16.15 22.07 5.32
N PRO A 249 -17.18 22.32 4.47
CA PRO A 249 -17.73 21.33 3.53
C PRO A 249 -16.66 20.70 2.63
N ASP A 250 -15.62 21.46 2.29
CA ASP A 250 -14.49 21.05 1.48
C ASP A 250 -13.66 19.88 2.07
N ILE A 251 -13.57 19.76 3.40
CA ILE A 251 -12.87 18.64 4.06
C ILE A 251 -13.70 17.35 3.91
N ARG A 252 -15.04 17.45 3.81
CA ARG A 252 -15.94 16.31 3.63
C ARG A 252 -15.88 15.73 2.22
N THR A 253 -15.54 16.52 1.21
CA THR A 253 -15.63 16.13 -0.22
C THR A 253 -14.28 16.07 -0.95
N LYS A 254 -13.25 16.85 -0.57
CA LYS A 254 -12.03 16.98 -1.40
C LYS A 254 -11.12 15.75 -1.48
N LYS A 255 -11.33 14.72 -0.66
CA LYS A 255 -10.64 13.43 -0.82
C LYS A 255 -11.42 12.41 -1.65
N PHE A 256 -12.76 12.56 -1.75
CA PHE A 256 -13.57 11.65 -2.57
C PHE A 256 -13.17 11.72 -4.05
N ASN A 257 -12.73 12.90 -4.51
CA ASN A 257 -12.36 13.11 -5.92
C ASN A 257 -10.84 13.07 -6.21
N ARG A 258 -9.94 13.50 -5.30
CA ARG A 258 -8.50 13.60 -5.63
C ARG A 258 -7.72 12.29 -5.55
N GLU A 259 -8.11 11.33 -4.69
CA GLU A 259 -7.43 10.02 -4.63
C GLU A 259 -8.13 8.94 -5.47
N LYS A 260 -9.41 9.11 -5.83
CA LYS A 260 -10.13 8.20 -6.74
C LYS A 260 -10.14 8.59 -8.21
N MET A 261 -9.84 9.83 -8.60
CA MET A 261 -9.67 10.15 -10.03
C MET A 261 -8.49 9.44 -10.67
N TYR A 262 -7.52 8.96 -9.88
CA TYR A 262 -6.46 8.07 -10.36
C TYR A 262 -6.85 6.58 -10.40
N SER A 263 -8.01 6.19 -9.84
CA SER A 263 -8.51 4.81 -9.83
C SER A 263 -9.81 4.61 -10.63
N ILE A 264 -10.44 5.68 -11.12
CA ILE A 264 -11.66 5.62 -11.95
C ILE A 264 -11.42 6.24 -13.36
N THR A 265 -10.28 6.91 -13.57
CA THR A 265 -9.80 7.28 -14.91
C THR A 265 -8.35 6.86 -15.04
N LYS A 266 -8.13 5.58 -15.37
CA LYS A 266 -6.98 5.03 -16.12
C LYS A 266 -7.14 3.52 -16.30
#